data_AF-A0A7J3D5H7-F1
#
_entry.id   AF-A0A7J3D5H7-F1
#
_cell.length_a   1.000
_cell.length_b   1.000
_cell.length_c   1.000
_cell.angle_alpha   90.00
_cell.angle_beta   90.00
_cell.angle_gamma   90.00
#
_symmetry.space_group_name_H-M   'P 1'
#
loop_
_entity.id
_entity.type
_entity.pdbx_description
1 polymer ?
#
loop_
_entity_poly.entity_id
_entity_poly.type
_entity_poly.pdbx_seq_one_letter_code
_entity_poly.pdbx_strand_id
1 'polypeptide(L)' 'MYKVILQVIECKGECPIGYKIGDKIVIEDEQLNLKETNKVCLYALGGFLPYITALYRDTPVEDWINRKEELQC' A
#
# COMPACT_ATOMS: atom_id res chain seq x y z
N MET A 1 -1.74 -6.50 -16.49
CA MET A 1 -0.78 -5.63 -15.79
C MET A 1 -1.41 -5.31 -14.47
N TYR A 2 -0.78 -5.74 -13.40
CA TYR A 2 -1.36 -5.64 -12.08
C TYR A 2 -0.71 -4.46 -11.36
N LYS A 3 -1.50 -3.59 -10.72
CA LYS A 3 -0.99 -2.39 -10.05
C LYS A 3 -1.69 -2.19 -8.72
N VAL A 4 -0.91 -2.09 -7.65
CA VAL A 4 -1.39 -1.77 -6.29
C VAL A 4 -0.84 -0.41 -5.90
N ILE A 5 -1.73 0.47 -5.45
CA ILE A 5 -1.38 1.81 -4.98
C ILE A 5 -1.78 1.89 -3.51
N LEU A 6 -0.78 1.97 -2.64
CA LEU A 6 -0.97 2.24 -1.22
C LEU A 6 -0.78 3.74 -1.00
N GLN A 7 -1.87 4.45 -0.75
CA GLN A 7 -1.88 5.91 -0.57
C GLN A 7 -2.11 6.27 0.90
N VAL A 8 -1.33 7.23 1.39
CA VAL A 8 -1.56 7.80 2.73
C VAL A 8 -2.81 8.67 2.70
N ILE A 9 -3.84 8.24 3.43
CA ILE A 9 -5.10 9.00 3.58
C ILE A 9 -5.17 9.76 4.91
N GLU A 10 -4.48 9.28 5.95
CA GLU A 10 -4.43 9.88 7.27
C GLU A 10 -3.03 9.67 7.88
N CYS A 11 -2.55 10.63 8.67
CA CYS A 11 -1.35 10.49 9.49
C CYS A 11 -1.63 11.06 10.88
N LYS A 12 -1.66 10.21 11.90
CA LYS A 12 -1.86 10.62 13.31
C LYS A 12 -0.51 10.88 13.95
N GLY A 13 -0.26 12.14 14.35
CA GLY A 13 1.02 12.56 14.89
C GLY A 13 2.09 12.70 13.80
N GLU A 14 3.31 12.26 14.11
CA GLU A 14 4.46 12.40 13.22
C GLU A 14 4.90 11.04 12.66
N CYS A 15 5.02 10.95 11.33
CA CYS A 15 5.65 9.80 10.68
C CYS A 15 7.17 9.98 10.68
N PRO A 16 7.98 9.05 11.24
CA PRO A 16 9.44 9.20 11.32
C PRO A 16 10.16 9.38 9.98
N ILE A 17 9.59 8.86 8.88
CA ILE A 17 10.16 9.02 7.54
C ILE A 17 9.55 10.19 6.76
N GLY A 18 8.63 10.93 7.38
CA GLY A 18 8.00 12.11 6.78
C GLY A 18 6.98 11.78 5.68
N TYR A 19 6.19 10.70 5.81
CA TYR A 19 5.00 10.52 4.98
C TYR A 19 4.00 11.66 5.19
N LYS A 20 3.35 12.07 4.10
CA LYS A 20 2.29 13.08 4.08
C LYS A 20 1.05 12.50 3.39
N ILE A 21 -0.12 13.05 3.70
CA ILE A 21 -1.37 12.70 2.99
C ILE A 21 -1.14 12.89 1.48
N GLY A 22 -1.49 11.85 0.71
CA GLY A 22 -1.29 11.80 -0.74
C GLY A 22 0.02 11.15 -1.20
N ASP A 23 1.02 10.97 -0.32
CA ASP A 23 2.18 10.13 -0.67
C ASP A 23 1.72 8.70 -0.97
N LYS A 24 2.35 8.06 -1.96
CA LYS A 24 2.03 6.69 -2.37
C LYS A 24 3.25 5.78 -2.45
N ILE A 25 3.01 4.50 -2.17
CA ILE A 25 3.84 3.37 -2.61
C ILE A 25 3.11 2.73 -3.79
N VAL A 26 3.79 2.65 -4.93
CA VAL A 26 3.25 2.04 -6.14
C VAL A 26 4.01 0.77 -6.44
N ILE A 27 3.29 -0.34 -6.42
CA ILE A 27 3.80 -1.65 -6.79
C ILE A 27 3.13 -1.97 -8.13
N GLU A 28 3.95 -2.35 -9.11
CA GLU A 28 3.52 -2.67 -10.46
C GLU A 28 4.18 -3.99 -10.85
N ASP A 29 3.32 -4.95 -11.19
CA ASP A 29 3.69 -6.35 -11.37
C ASP A 29 4.52 -6.87 -10.16
N GLU A 30 5.75 -7.34 -10.34
CA GLU A 30 6.61 -7.83 -9.24
C GLU A 30 7.58 -6.78 -8.64
N GLN A 31 7.43 -5.50 -8.98
CA GLN A 31 8.42 -4.46 -8.65
C GLN A 31 7.79 -3.21 -8.02
N LEU A 32 8.60 -2.48 -7.25
CA LEU A 32 8.26 -1.11 -6.87
C LEU A 32 8.46 -0.18 -8.07
N ASN A 33 7.40 0.51 -8.48
CA ASN A 33 7.51 1.57 -9.46
C ASN A 33 8.07 2.82 -8.78
N LEU A 34 9.40 2.99 -8.83
CA LEU A 34 10.12 4.11 -8.22
C LEU A 34 9.85 5.46 -8.89
N LYS A 35 9.28 5.48 -10.10
CA LYS A 35 8.91 6.75 -10.78
C LYS A 35 7.64 7.35 -10.17
N GLU A 36 6.73 6.51 -9.72
CA GLU A 36 5.47 6.93 -9.11
C GLU A 36 5.49 6.89 -7.58
N THR A 37 6.33 6.04 -6.98
CA THR A 37 6.46 5.94 -5.53
C THR A 37 7.13 7.19 -4.96
N ASN A 38 6.50 7.82 -3.96
CA ASN A 38 7.07 9.01 -3.31
C ASN A 38 8.16 8.65 -2.30
N LYS A 39 7.90 7.63 -1.46
CA LYS A 39 8.82 7.15 -0.42
C LYS A 39 8.61 5.66 -0.21
N VAL A 40 9.63 5.00 0.33
CA VAL A 40 9.56 3.58 0.72
C VAL A 40 9.96 3.46 2.19
N CYS A 41 9.02 3.07 3.04
CA CYS A 41 9.26 2.75 4.45
C CYS A 41 9.29 1.23 4.61
N LEU A 42 10.40 0.68 5.12
CA LEU A 42 10.50 -0.77 5.35
C LEU A 42 9.50 -1.28 6.39
N TYR A 43 9.15 -0.45 7.38
CA TYR A 43 8.14 -0.80 8.39
C TYR A 43 6.74 -0.91 7.75
N ALA A 44 6.34 0.10 6.96
CA ALA A 44 5.08 0.07 6.23
C ALA A 44 5.00 -1.09 5.24
N LEU A 45 6.07 -1.33 4.46
CA LEU A 45 6.13 -2.50 3.59
C LEU A 45 5.98 -3.80 4.39
N GLY A 46 6.66 -3.94 5.53
CA GLY A 46 6.52 -5.10 6.41
C GLY A 46 5.08 -5.35 6.84
N GLY A 47 4.36 -4.29 7.25
CA GLY A 47 2.95 -4.35 7.64
C GLY A 47 2.00 -4.65 6.47
N PHE A 48 2.33 -4.19 5.26
CA PHE A 48 1.44 -4.29 4.10
C PHE A 48 1.69 -5.50 3.19
N LEU A 49 2.88 -6.12 3.26
CA LEU A 49 3.25 -7.32 2.49
C LEU A 49 2.21 -8.44 2.51
N PRO A 50 1.55 -8.77 3.65
CA PRO A 50 0.51 -9.81 3.68
C PRO A 50 -0.72 -9.50 2.83
N TYR A 51 -0.97 -8.23 2.53
CA TYR A 51 -2.16 -7.77 1.79
C TYR A 51 -1.87 -7.57 0.30
N ILE A 52 -0.64 -7.18 -0.06
CA ILE A 52 -0.25 -6.82 -1.42
C ILE A 52 -0.59 -7.94 -2.41
N THR A 53 -0.27 -9.19 -2.11
CA THR A 53 -0.54 -10.33 -3.01
C THR A 53 -2.04 -10.60 -3.20
N ALA A 54 -2.86 -10.34 -2.18
CA ALA A 54 -4.31 -10.49 -2.26
C ALA A 54 -4.95 -9.33 -3.04
N LEU A 55 -4.44 -8.10 -2.87
CA LEU A 55 -4.86 -6.91 -3.63
C LEU A 55 -4.49 -6.99 -5.12
N TYR A 56 -3.55 -7.87 -5.47
CA TYR A 56 -3.05 -8.02 -6.84
C TYR A 56 -3.87 -8.93 -7.75
N ARG A 57 -4.91 -9.56 -7.23
CA ARG A 57 -5.68 -10.56 -7.97
C ARG A 57 -7.17 -10.33 -7.77
N ASP A 58 -7.96 -10.82 -8.71
CA ASP A 58 -9.39 -10.95 -8.49
C ASP A 58 -9.62 -11.98 -7.38
N THR A 59 -10.46 -11.61 -6.42
CA THR A 59 -10.89 -12.51 -5.34
C THR A 59 -12.41 -12.65 -5.37
N PRO A 60 -12.97 -13.73 -4.82
CA PRO A 60 -14.42 -13.86 -4.67
C PRO A 60 -15.01 -12.64 -3.94
N VAL A 61 -16.22 -12.22 -4.32
CA VAL A 61 -16.82 -10.99 -3.79
C VAL A 61 -16.93 -11.01 -2.26
N GLU A 62 -17.19 -12.18 -1.68
CA GLU A 62 -17.30 -12.40 -0.24
C GLU A 62 -15.96 -12.40 0.54
N ASP A 63 -14.81 -12.42 -0.17
CA ASP A 63 -13.49 -12.45 0.45
C ASP A 63 -13.26 -11.20 1.33
N TRP A 64 -12.61 -11.41 2.46
CA TRP A 64 -12.42 -10.39 3.49
C TRP A 64 -11.53 -9.24 3.02
N ILE A 65 -10.61 -9.51 2.08
CA ILE A 65 -9.68 -8.51 1.55
C ILE A 65 -10.42 -7.39 0.82
N ASN A 66 -11.54 -7.70 0.16
CA ASN A 66 -12.34 -6.71 -0.58
C ASN A 66 -12.99 -5.67 0.34
N ARG A 67 -13.04 -5.93 1.65
CA ARG A 67 -13.54 -4.99 2.67
C ARG A 67 -12.42 -4.23 3.38
N LYS A 68 -11.15 -4.47 3.02
CA LYS A 68 -9.98 -3.83 3.62
C LYS A 68 -9.50 -2.68 2.75
N GLU A 69 -10.18 -1.54 2.93
CA GLU A 69 -9.85 -0.28 2.24
C GLU A 69 -8.78 0.53 2.99
N GLU A 70 -8.65 0.32 4.30
CA GLU A 70 -7.71 1.04 5.16
C GLU A 70 -6.79 0.09 5.91
N LEU A 71 -5.49 0.40 5.91
CA LEU A 71 -4.44 -0.33 6.61
C LEU A 71 -3.55 0.66 7.38
N GLN A 72 -3.09 0.25 8.55
CA GLN A 72 -2.13 1.00 9.35
C GLN A 72 -0.79 0.26 9.34
N CYS A 73 0.29 0.99 9.04
CA CYS A 73 1.66 0.47 9.12
C CYS A 73 2.11 0.27 10.56
#